data_AF-A0A0Q5FM16-F1
#
_entry.id   AF-A0A0Q5FM16-F1
#
_cell.length_a   1.000
_cell.length_b   1.000
_cell.length_c   1.000
_cell.angle_alpha   90.00
_cell.angle_beta   90.00
_cell.angle_gamma   90.00
#
_symmetry.space_group_name_H-M   'P 1'
#
loop_
_entity.id
_entity.type
_entity.pdbx_description
1 polymer ?
#
loop_
_entity_poly.entity_id
_entity_poly.type
_entity_poly.pdbx_seq_one_letter_code
_entity_poly.pdbx_strand_id
1 'polypeptide(L)'
;MKASEELHADYIQSTYRRKVVRVLIEDISHFKAEQKYVVVYHDGGELLLNTPLIEIECIYADRVVRAHRNALVMHERLQSFRHPNEYRGVLAAVHVAGQAEPIDVSRRYTPSVRKAVEQAIAKRAQAGETP
;
A
#
# COMPACT_ATOMS: atom_id res chain seq x y z
N MET A 1 -7.63 21.39 0.00
CA MET A 1 -6.93 21.01 -1.25
C MET A 1 -7.67 19.80 -1.79
N LYS A 2 -8.03 19.76 -3.08
CA LYS A 2 -9.01 18.79 -3.57
C LYS A 2 -8.32 17.46 -3.86
N ALA A 3 -8.39 16.52 -2.91
CA ALA A 3 -8.01 15.12 -3.14
C ALA A 3 -8.65 14.54 -4.41
N SER A 4 -9.84 15.05 -4.81
CA SER A 4 -10.54 14.69 -6.05
C SER A 4 -9.78 15.01 -7.36
N GLU A 5 -8.73 15.83 -7.32
CA GLU A 5 -7.91 16.12 -8.52
C GLU A 5 -6.83 15.05 -8.71
N GLU A 6 -6.24 14.55 -7.61
CA GLU A 6 -5.15 13.58 -7.61
C GLU A 6 -5.67 12.12 -7.57
N LEU A 7 -6.80 11.87 -6.90
CA LEU A 7 -7.31 10.52 -6.61
C LEU A 7 -8.57 10.21 -7.42
N HIS A 8 -8.51 9.17 -8.25
CA HIS A 8 -9.64 8.65 -9.05
C HIS A 8 -9.90 7.18 -8.72
N ALA A 9 -11.03 6.64 -9.17
CA ALA A 9 -11.43 5.26 -8.85
C ALA A 9 -10.45 4.21 -9.40
N ASP A 10 -9.92 4.43 -10.61
CA ASP A 10 -9.09 3.46 -11.33
C ASP A 10 -7.63 3.89 -11.46
N TYR A 11 -7.33 5.17 -11.20
CA TYR A 11 -5.98 5.71 -11.30
C TYR A 11 -5.72 6.82 -10.28
N ILE A 12 -4.44 7.07 -10.05
CA ILE A 12 -3.94 8.25 -9.35
C ILE A 12 -3.17 9.09 -10.35
N GLN A 13 -3.32 10.40 -10.26
CA GLN A 13 -2.52 11.32 -11.05
C GLN A 13 -1.84 12.37 -10.19
N SER A 14 -0.65 12.77 -10.60
CA SER A 14 0.03 13.91 -10.02
C SER A 14 0.77 14.68 -11.10
N THR A 15 0.99 15.96 -10.85
CA THR A 15 1.74 16.83 -11.77
C THR A 15 3.14 17.06 -11.21
N TYR A 16 4.16 16.58 -11.93
CA TYR A 16 5.57 16.79 -11.60
C TYR A 16 6.29 17.51 -12.75
N ARG A 17 6.96 18.63 -12.46
CA ARG A 17 7.68 19.45 -13.46
C ARG A 17 6.86 19.76 -14.74
N ARG A 18 5.58 20.12 -14.58
CA ARG A 18 4.61 20.39 -15.66
C ARG A 18 4.23 19.18 -16.53
N LYS A 19 4.59 17.96 -16.11
CA LYS A 19 4.09 16.72 -16.71
C LYS A 19 3.05 16.10 -15.80
N VAL A 20 1.92 15.72 -16.37
CA VAL A 20 0.91 14.92 -15.69
C VAL A 20 1.35 13.46 -15.81
N VAL A 21 1.54 12.81 -14.68
CA VAL A 21 1.81 11.38 -14.59
C VAL A 21 0.56 10.71 -14.05
N ARG A 22 0.17 9.59 -14.66
CA ARG A 22 -0.97 8.77 -14.26
C ARG A 22 -0.48 7.37 -13.96
N VAL A 23 -0.98 6.80 -12.88
CA VAL A 23 -0.62 5.46 -12.38
C VAL A 23 -1.92 4.74 -12.10
N LEU A 24 -2.10 3.53 -12.66
CA LEU A 24 -3.28 2.71 -12.41
C LEU A 24 -3.24 2.19 -10.98
N ILE A 25 -4.40 2.03 -10.35
CA ILE A 25 -4.48 1.54 -8.97
C ILE A 25 -3.89 0.12 -8.84
N GLU A 26 -4.06 -0.71 -9.85
CA GLU A 26 -3.54 -2.09 -9.89
C GLU A 26 -2.00 -2.15 -9.89
N ASP A 27 -1.33 -1.12 -10.42
CA ASP A 27 0.13 -0.99 -10.47
C ASP A 27 0.73 -0.57 -9.13
N ILE A 28 -0.09 -0.12 -8.19
CA ILE A 28 0.36 0.45 -6.91
C ILE A 28 0.60 -0.67 -5.91
N SER A 29 1.77 -0.66 -5.29
CA SER A 29 2.15 -1.58 -4.21
C SER A 29 1.73 -1.03 -2.85
N HIS A 30 2.16 0.19 -2.54
CA HIS A 30 1.96 0.80 -1.24
C HIS A 30 2.13 2.33 -1.29
N PHE A 31 1.65 2.99 -0.25
CA PHE A 31 1.74 4.42 -0.04
C PHE A 31 2.55 4.68 1.22
N LYS A 32 3.45 5.66 1.19
CA LYS A 32 4.26 6.05 2.33
C LYS A 32 4.25 7.56 2.53
N ALA A 33 3.81 8.02 3.69
CA ALA A 33 3.88 9.44 4.03
C ALA A 33 5.32 9.82 4.43
N GLU A 34 5.90 10.76 3.68
CA GLU A 34 7.25 11.28 3.85
C GLU A 34 7.19 12.80 3.90
N GLN A 35 7.48 13.37 5.07
CA GLN A 35 7.39 14.81 5.33
C GLN A 35 6.02 15.41 4.97
N LYS A 36 5.94 16.21 3.90
CA LYS A 36 4.72 16.90 3.43
C LYS A 36 4.04 16.22 2.25
N TYR A 37 4.55 15.08 1.79
CA TYR A 37 4.03 14.34 0.65
C TYR A 37 3.71 12.90 1.02
N VAL A 38 2.86 12.27 0.23
CA VAL A 38 2.72 10.82 0.20
C VAL A 38 3.39 10.30 -1.05
N VAL A 39 4.34 9.38 -0.89
CA VAL A 39 4.97 8.65 -1.98
C VAL A 39 4.11 7.44 -2.31
N VAL A 40 3.72 7.31 -3.57
CA VAL A 40 3.05 6.14 -4.13
C VAL A 40 4.10 5.30 -4.81
N TYR A 41 4.29 4.07 -4.35
CA TYR A 41 5.20 3.13 -4.98
C TYR A 41 4.41 2.25 -5.94
N HIS A 42 4.78 2.28 -7.21
CA HIS A 42 4.14 1.52 -8.27
C HIS A 42 5.18 0.83 -9.15
N ASP A 43 4.75 -0.05 -10.05
CA ASP A 43 5.67 -0.85 -10.88
C ASP A 43 6.58 0.02 -11.80
N GLY A 44 6.14 1.24 -12.11
CA GLY A 44 6.89 2.23 -12.89
C GLY A 44 7.77 3.17 -12.08
N GLY A 45 7.87 2.99 -10.75
CA GLY A 45 8.67 3.82 -9.85
C GLY A 45 7.82 4.49 -8.77
N GLU A 46 8.00 5.80 -8.61
CA GLU A 46 7.42 6.56 -7.51
C GLU A 46 6.64 7.79 -8.01
N LEU A 47 5.49 8.05 -7.40
CA LEU A 47 4.69 9.24 -7.65
C LEU A 47 4.47 10.00 -6.34
N LEU A 48 4.68 11.32 -6.35
CA LEU A 48 4.45 12.17 -5.18
C LEU A 48 3.04 12.75 -5.19
N LEU A 49 2.33 12.60 -4.09
CA LEU A 49 1.01 13.19 -3.85
C LEU A 49 1.07 14.23 -2.74
N ASN A 50 0.23 15.26 -2.87
CA ASN A 50 -0.02 16.24 -1.82
C ASN A 50 -1.16 15.79 -0.89
N THR A 51 -1.99 14.86 -1.36
CA THR A 51 -3.09 14.31 -0.58
C THR A 51 -2.57 13.52 0.62
N PRO A 52 -3.05 13.80 1.85
CA PRO A 52 -2.59 13.13 3.05
C PRO A 52 -3.04 11.67 3.10
N LEU A 53 -2.27 10.84 3.80
CA LEU A 53 -2.49 9.39 3.87
C LEU A 53 -3.88 9.01 4.38
N ILE A 54 -4.46 9.81 5.29
CA ILE A 54 -5.81 9.57 5.84
C ILE A 54 -6.91 9.73 4.78
N GLU A 55 -6.75 10.64 3.82
CA GLU A 55 -7.71 10.83 2.73
C GLU A 55 -7.60 9.68 1.72
N ILE A 56 -6.38 9.23 1.42
CA ILE A 56 -6.13 8.05 0.58
C ILE A 56 -6.77 6.80 1.22
N GLU A 57 -6.58 6.60 2.52
CA GLU A 57 -7.20 5.49 3.26
C GLU A 57 -8.73 5.54 3.20
N CYS A 58 -9.33 6.73 3.31
CA CYS A 58 -10.78 6.90 3.26
C CYS A 58 -11.34 6.55 1.86
N ILE A 59 -10.69 7.03 0.80
CA ILE A 59 -11.14 6.83 -0.58
C ILE A 59 -10.97 5.38 -1.04
N TYR A 60 -9.86 4.73 -0.65
CA TYR A 60 -9.54 3.37 -1.06
C TYR A 60 -9.71 2.34 0.06
N ALA A 61 -10.59 2.60 1.04
CA ALA A 61 -10.73 1.81 2.26
C ALA A 61 -10.91 0.29 2.03
N ASP A 62 -11.59 -0.10 0.94
CA ASP A 62 -11.79 -1.51 0.59
C ASP A 62 -10.60 -2.16 -0.12
N ARG A 63 -9.67 -1.35 -0.64
CA ARG A 63 -8.51 -1.78 -1.45
C ARG A 63 -7.18 -1.68 -0.70
N VAL A 64 -7.11 -0.90 0.38
CA VAL A 64 -5.88 -0.70 1.16
C VAL A 64 -6.01 -1.17 2.60
N VAL A 65 -4.90 -1.66 3.16
CA VAL A 65 -4.75 -1.89 4.61
C VAL A 65 -3.70 -0.95 5.17
N ARG A 66 -3.97 -0.38 6.34
CA ARG A 66 -2.99 0.42 7.07
C ARG A 66 -2.00 -0.47 7.79
N ALA A 67 -0.73 -0.41 7.38
CA ALA A 67 0.36 -1.21 7.96
C ALA A 67 1.15 -0.43 9.02
N HIS A 68 1.34 0.86 8.79
CA HIS A 68 2.04 1.75 9.72
C HIS A 68 1.33 3.11 9.79
N ARG A 69 1.69 3.94 10.78
CA ARG A 69 1.11 5.30 10.88
C ARG A 69 1.33 6.13 9.61
N ASN A 70 2.40 5.83 8.87
CA ASN A 70 2.76 6.47 7.62
C ASN A 70 2.72 5.51 6.42
N ALA A 71 2.13 4.31 6.52
CA ALA A 71 2.11 3.37 5.40
C ALA A 71 0.76 2.68 5.21
N LEU A 72 0.27 2.71 3.96
CA LEU A 72 -0.87 1.92 3.48
C LEU A 72 -0.38 0.94 2.42
N VAL A 73 -0.94 -0.26 2.35
CA VAL A 73 -0.55 -1.30 1.40
C VAL A 73 -1.77 -1.77 0.64
N MET A 74 -1.64 -1.97 -0.67
CA MET A 74 -2.72 -2.48 -1.51
C MET A 74 -2.98 -3.96 -1.20
N HIS A 75 -4.24 -4.33 -0.96
CA HIS A 75 -4.65 -5.71 -0.66
C HIS A 75 -4.18 -6.69 -1.73
N GLU A 76 -4.27 -6.30 -3.00
CA GLU A 76 -3.92 -7.15 -4.14
C GLU A 76 -2.41 -7.35 -4.32
N ARG A 77 -1.60 -6.60 -3.57
CA ARG A 77 -0.14 -6.74 -3.57
C ARG A 77 0.40 -7.40 -2.29
N LEU A 78 -0.44 -7.68 -1.29
CA LEU A 78 -0.05 -8.41 -0.07
C LEU A 78 0.34 -9.86 -0.38
N GLN A 79 1.57 -10.27 -0.09
CA GLN A 79 2.03 -11.65 -0.33
C GLN A 79 2.10 -12.50 0.94
N SER A 80 2.82 -12.02 1.97
CA SER A 80 3.00 -12.78 3.20
C SER A 80 3.22 -11.87 4.40
N PHE A 81 2.84 -12.35 5.58
CA PHE A 81 3.03 -11.65 6.84
C PHE A 81 4.18 -12.30 7.62
N ARG A 82 5.16 -11.50 8.04
CA ARG A 82 6.22 -11.90 8.94
C ARG A 82 5.82 -11.56 10.37
N HIS A 83 5.72 -12.59 11.20
CA HIS A 83 5.46 -12.42 12.62
C HIS A 83 6.65 -11.74 13.35
N PRO A 84 6.37 -10.88 14.34
CA PRO A 84 7.42 -10.33 15.19
C PRO A 84 8.07 -11.45 16.01
N ASN A 85 9.37 -11.31 16.28
CA ASN A 85 10.10 -12.17 17.19
C ASN A 85 10.90 -11.29 18.16
N GLU A 86 10.37 -11.12 19.37
CA GLU A 86 10.94 -10.25 20.40
C GLU A 86 12.34 -10.68 20.83
N TYR A 87 12.58 -12.00 20.97
CA TYR A 87 13.88 -12.55 21.36
C TYR A 87 14.98 -12.27 20.34
N ARG A 88 14.62 -12.12 19.06
CA ARG A 88 15.55 -11.80 17.96
C ARG A 88 15.50 -10.34 17.52
N GLY A 89 14.70 -9.49 18.19
CA GLY A 89 14.51 -8.09 17.82
C GLY A 89 13.84 -7.90 16.45
N VAL A 90 13.14 -8.91 15.93
CA VAL A 90 12.50 -8.85 14.60
C VAL A 90 11.13 -8.22 14.72
N LEU A 91 10.89 -7.16 13.95
CA LEU A 91 9.59 -6.51 13.88
C LEU A 91 8.63 -7.27 12.95
N ALA A 92 7.34 -7.10 13.21
CA ALA A 92 6.28 -7.52 12.31
C ALA A 92 6.44 -6.79 10.98
N ALA A 93 6.30 -7.49 9.87
CA ALA A 93 6.39 -6.87 8.55
C ALA A 93 5.54 -7.61 7.53
N VAL A 94 5.29 -6.97 6.40
CA VAL A 94 4.53 -7.55 5.29
C VAL A 94 5.33 -7.50 4.00
N HIS A 95 5.40 -8.64 3.30
CA HIS A 95 5.99 -8.70 1.97
C HIS A 95 4.94 -8.29 0.95
N VAL A 96 5.36 -7.45 0.02
CA VAL A 96 4.49 -6.85 -1.00
C VAL A 96 5.05 -7.18 -2.37
N ALA A 97 4.18 -7.61 -3.28
CA ALA A 97 4.54 -7.92 -4.65
C ALA A 97 5.12 -6.68 -5.35
N GLY A 98 6.26 -6.87 -6.03
CA GLY A 98 6.99 -5.78 -6.68
C GLY A 98 7.93 -5.01 -5.74
N GLN A 99 8.05 -5.39 -4.47
CA GLN A 99 8.97 -4.78 -3.51
C GLN A 99 9.96 -5.82 -2.98
N ALA A 100 11.25 -5.51 -3.04
CA ALA A 100 12.30 -6.38 -2.51
C ALA A 100 12.33 -6.35 -0.97
N GLU A 101 12.08 -5.18 -0.39
CA GLU A 101 12.08 -4.99 1.06
C GLU A 101 10.65 -5.07 1.63
N PRO A 102 10.45 -5.80 2.74
CA PRO A 102 9.15 -5.85 3.41
C PRO A 102 8.87 -4.54 4.15
N ILE A 103 7.58 -4.22 4.26
CA ILE A 103 7.12 -3.03 4.95
C ILE A 103 6.87 -3.34 6.42
N ASP A 104 7.50 -2.59 7.32
CA ASP A 104 7.30 -2.76 8.76
C ASP A 104 5.86 -2.44 9.18
N VAL A 105 5.32 -3.30 10.03
CA VAL A 105 3.96 -3.22 10.54
C VAL A 105 3.99 -2.79 12.01
N SER A 106 3.29 -1.71 12.35
CA SER A 106 3.14 -1.35 13.77
C SER A 106 2.34 -2.43 14.50
N ARG A 107 2.71 -2.70 15.76
CA ARG A 107 1.99 -3.65 16.65
C ARG A 107 0.47 -3.48 16.64
N ARG A 108 -0.03 -2.23 16.68
CA ARG A 108 -1.46 -1.90 16.65
C ARG A 108 -2.18 -2.30 15.35
N TYR A 109 -1.47 -2.38 14.23
CA TYR A 109 -2.02 -2.74 12.93
C TYR A 109 -1.76 -4.20 12.55
N THR A 110 -0.96 -4.91 13.36
CA THR A 110 -0.62 -6.32 13.13
C THR A 110 -1.86 -7.21 12.94
N PRO A 111 -2.93 -7.14 13.77
CA PRO A 111 -4.10 -7.97 13.58
C PRO A 111 -4.80 -7.69 12.23
N SER A 112 -4.94 -6.43 11.85
CA SER A 112 -5.59 -6.01 10.62
C SER A 112 -4.80 -6.42 9.38
N VAL A 113 -3.48 -6.21 9.39
CA VAL A 113 -2.60 -6.60 8.27
C VAL A 113 -2.57 -8.11 8.11
N ARG A 114 -2.46 -8.86 9.21
CA ARG A 114 -2.48 -10.33 9.16
C ARG A 114 -3.76 -10.84 8.50
N LYS A 115 -4.92 -10.34 8.94
CA LYS A 115 -6.21 -10.71 8.36
C LYS A 115 -6.29 -10.35 6.87
N ALA A 116 -5.80 -9.17 6.49
CA ALA A 116 -5.77 -8.76 5.09
C ALA A 116 -4.89 -9.67 4.22
N VAL A 117 -3.74 -10.12 4.73
CA VAL A 117 -2.87 -11.09 4.04
C VAL A 117 -3.57 -12.44 3.89
N GLU A 118 -4.19 -12.97 4.94
CA GLU A 118 -4.95 -14.22 4.88
C GLU A 118 -6.08 -14.15 3.84
N GLN A 119 -6.81 -13.04 3.80
CA GLN A 119 -7.86 -12.78 2.80
C GLN A 119 -7.29 -12.67 1.38
N ALA A 120 -6.16 -11.99 1.21
CA ALA A 120 -5.52 -11.83 -0.09
C ALA A 120 -5.01 -13.17 -0.64
N ILE A 121 -4.44 -14.03 0.20
CA ILE A 121 -4.04 -15.39 -0.16
C ILE A 121 -5.27 -16.23 -0.54
N ALA A 122 -6.33 -16.18 0.27
CA ALA A 122 -7.56 -16.90 0.01
C ALA A 122 -8.24 -16.47 -1.31
N LYS A 123 -8.28 -15.16 -1.60
CA LYS A 123 -8.85 -14.61 -2.85
C LYS A 123 -8.07 -15.11 -4.07
N ARG A 124 -6.73 -15.15 -4.00
CA ARG A 124 -5.89 -15.69 -5.09
C ARG A 124 -6.06 -17.19 -5.29
N ALA A 125 -6.18 -17.96 -4.21
CA ALA A 125 -6.47 -19.39 -4.30
C ALA A 125 -7.83 -19.68 -4.97
N GLN A 126 -8.82 -18.79 -4.77
CA GLN A 126 -10.14 -18.89 -5.39
C GLN A 126 -10.16 -18.41 -6.86
N ALA A 127 -9.24 -17.53 -7.25
CA ALA A 127 -9.16 -16.98 -8.61
C ALA A 127 -8.51 -17.92 -9.63
N GLY A 128 -7.98 -19.08 -9.22
CA GLY A 128 -7.56 -20.14 -10.15
C GLY A 128 -6.33 -19.83 -10.99
N GLU A 129 -5.55 -18.79 -10.68
CA GLU A 129 -4.31 -18.47 -11.36
C GLU A 129 -3.21 -19.44 -10.88
N THR A 130 -3.18 -20.60 -11.53
CA THR A 130 -2.07 -21.56 -11.45
C THR A 130 -0.93 -20.99 -12.31
N PRO A 131 0.34 -21.05 -11.85
CA PRO A 131 1.49 -20.58 -12.65
C PRO A 131 1.62 -21.28 -13.99
#